data_AF-A0A7M3P6D5-F1
#
_entry.id   AF-A0A7M3P6D5-F1
#
_cell.length_a   1.000
_cell.length_b   1.000
_cell.length_c   1.000
_cell.angle_alpha   90.00
_cell.angle_beta   90.00
_cell.angle_gamma   90.00
#
_symmetry.space_group_name_H-M   'P 1'
#
loop_
_entity.id
_entity.type
_entity.pdbx_description
1 polymer ?
#
loop_
_entity_poly.entity_id
_entity_poly.type
_entity_poly.pdbx_seq_one_letter_code
_entity_poly.pdbx_strand_id
1 'polypeptide(L)'
;MRGPKGAWIPYERRISLRHGMDDAATRCTMAHELAHMWLGHPAPASNRQERQADRFAARLLISPVEYALAEQIYEARPQLIAAELGVTNEVLAIWRGMYERRTV
;
A
#
# COMPACT_ATOMS: atom_id res chain seq x y z
N MET A 1 9.61 0.67 -19.53
CA MET A 1 9.82 2.12 -19.35
C MET A 1 10.51 2.35 -18.00
N ARG A 2 11.45 3.30 -17.91
CA ARG A 2 12.17 3.65 -16.67
C ARG A 2 11.46 4.84 -15.99
N GLY A 3 11.38 4.83 -14.66
CA GLY A 3 10.73 5.90 -13.87
C GLY A 3 10.03 5.35 -12.61
N PRO A 4 9.74 6.21 -11.60
CA PRO A 4 9.03 5.81 -10.39
C PRO A 4 7.63 5.27 -10.71
N LYS A 5 7.07 4.45 -9.80
CA LYS A 5 5.71 3.89 -9.95
C LYS A 5 4.63 4.99 -9.86
N GLY A 6 4.84 5.96 -8.99
CA GLY A 6 3.99 7.13 -8.79
C GLY A 6 4.74 8.26 -8.09
N ALA A 7 4.10 9.42 -7.99
CA ALA A 7 4.60 10.55 -7.21
C ALA A 7 3.47 11.51 -6.81
N TRP A 8 3.45 11.90 -5.54
CA TRP A 8 2.78 13.08 -5.02
C TRP A 8 3.59 14.35 -5.34
N ILE A 9 2.92 15.34 -5.95
CA ILE A 9 3.48 16.62 -6.36
C ILE A 9 2.77 17.74 -5.57
N PRO A 10 3.32 18.16 -4.40
CA PRO A 10 2.61 19.03 -3.47
C PRO A 10 2.20 20.39 -4.05
N TYR A 11 3.09 21.02 -4.83
CA TYR A 11 2.87 22.37 -5.35
C TYR A 11 1.78 22.42 -6.44
N GLU A 12 1.51 21.30 -7.10
CA GLU A 12 0.43 21.18 -8.10
C GLU A 12 -0.83 20.52 -7.54
N ARG A 13 -0.77 20.03 -6.29
CA ARG A 13 -1.79 19.17 -5.69
C ARG A 13 -2.16 17.99 -6.60
N ARG A 14 -1.15 17.37 -7.20
CA ARG A 14 -1.31 16.33 -8.22
C ARG A 14 -0.67 15.02 -7.77
N ILE A 15 -1.36 13.91 -8.02
CA ILE A 15 -0.78 12.57 -7.99
C ILE A 15 -0.54 12.13 -9.43
N SER A 16 0.66 11.59 -9.70
CA SER A 16 0.99 10.94 -10.96
C SER A 16 1.19 9.45 -10.75
N LEU A 17 0.78 8.65 -11.73
CA LEU A 17 0.97 7.21 -11.76
C LEU A 17 1.58 6.80 -13.09
N ARG A 18 2.46 5.80 -13.06
CA ARG A 18 3.06 5.24 -14.26
C ARG A 18 2.03 4.42 -15.02
N HIS A 19 1.83 4.76 -16.29
CA HIS A 19 0.95 4.01 -17.18
C HIS A 19 1.45 2.57 -17.43
N GLY A 20 0.53 1.61 -17.51
CA GLY A 20 0.80 0.21 -17.83
C GLY A 20 1.25 -0.68 -16.66
N MET A 21 1.05 -0.24 -15.42
CA MET A 21 1.13 -1.13 -14.25
C MET A 21 -0.13 -1.98 -14.17
N ASP A 22 -0.04 -3.18 -13.58
CA ASP A 22 -1.21 -3.98 -13.25
C ASP A 22 -2.10 -3.29 -12.19
N ASP A 23 -3.32 -3.80 -12.02
CA ASP A 23 -4.33 -3.18 -11.16
C ASP A 23 -3.90 -3.10 -9.70
N ALA A 24 -3.31 -4.17 -9.16
CA ALA A 24 -2.86 -4.21 -7.76
C ALA A 24 -1.71 -3.21 -7.54
N ALA A 25 -0.73 -3.17 -8.44
CA ALA A 25 0.36 -2.21 -8.39
C ALA A 25 -0.13 -0.76 -8.54
N THR A 26 -1.10 -0.51 -9.42
CA THR A 26 -1.72 0.81 -9.61
C THR A 26 -2.47 1.26 -8.36
N ARG A 27 -3.32 0.39 -7.81
CA ARG A 27 -4.11 0.64 -6.58
C ARG A 27 -3.21 0.89 -5.38
N CYS A 28 -2.19 0.05 -5.16
CA CYS A 28 -1.24 0.20 -4.06
C CYS A 28 -0.40 1.48 -4.18
N THR A 29 0.10 1.78 -5.38
CA THR A 29 0.87 3.01 -5.62
C THR A 29 -0.01 4.24 -5.40
N MET A 30 -1.24 4.25 -5.91
CA MET A 30 -2.15 5.37 -5.71
C MET A 30 -2.45 5.62 -4.23
N ALA A 31 -2.69 4.55 -3.46
CA ALA A 31 -2.91 4.66 -2.02
C ALA A 31 -1.68 5.21 -1.28
N HIS A 32 -0.47 4.85 -1.71
CA HIS A 32 0.78 5.40 -1.19
C HIS A 32 0.88 6.90 -1.42
N GLU A 33 0.65 7.35 -2.66
CA GLU A 33 0.71 8.79 -2.99
C GLU A 33 -0.41 9.59 -2.31
N LEU A 34 -1.61 9.01 -2.20
CA LEU A 34 -2.71 9.58 -1.41
C LEU A 34 -2.32 9.75 0.06
N ALA A 35 -1.57 8.81 0.62
CA ALA A 35 -1.07 8.92 1.98
C ALA A 35 -0.11 10.10 2.14
N HIS A 36 0.80 10.32 1.19
CA HIS A 36 1.67 11.50 1.21
C HIS A 36 0.88 12.81 1.18
N MET A 37 -0.14 12.90 0.31
CA MET A 37 -1.04 14.05 0.26
C MET A 37 -1.77 14.25 1.61
N TRP A 38 -2.41 13.19 2.13
CA TRP A 38 -3.23 13.25 3.33
C TRP A 38 -2.41 13.61 4.58
N LEU A 39 -1.19 13.09 4.69
CA LEU A 39 -0.28 13.35 5.81
C LEU A 39 0.53 14.65 5.65
N GLY A 40 0.36 15.39 4.55
CA GLY A 40 1.08 16.62 4.28
C GLY A 40 2.59 16.42 4.12
N HIS A 41 3.01 15.28 3.55
CA HIS A 41 4.43 15.00 3.32
C HIS A 41 5.02 15.91 2.22
N PRO A 42 6.27 16.37 2.37
CA PRO A 42 7.00 17.06 1.30
C PRO A 42 7.46 16.07 0.22
N ALA A 43 7.95 16.61 -0.90
CA ALA A 43 8.68 15.86 -1.92
C ALA A 43 10.09 16.46 -2.07
N PRO A 44 11.18 15.69 -1.87
CA PRO A 44 11.20 14.28 -1.48
C PRO A 44 10.80 14.06 -0.03
N ALA A 45 10.16 12.91 0.26
CA ALA A 45 9.84 12.51 1.62
C ALA A 45 11.02 11.77 2.28
N SER A 46 11.11 11.86 3.61
CA SER A 46 12.09 11.11 4.38
C SER A 46 11.71 9.63 4.51
N ASN A 47 12.68 8.76 4.81
CA ASN A 47 12.42 7.34 5.07
C ASN A 47 11.34 7.10 6.15
N ARG A 48 11.21 7.99 7.14
CA ARG A 48 10.16 7.89 8.15
C ARG A 48 8.77 8.14 7.55
N GLN A 49 8.67 9.13 6.65
CA GLN A 49 7.45 9.52 5.97
C GLN A 49 7.02 8.49 4.93
N GLU A 50 7.98 7.90 4.19
CA GLU A 50 7.71 6.75 3.31
C GLU A 50 7.09 5.59 4.10
N ARG A 51 7.68 5.22 5.25
CA ARG A 51 7.11 4.19 6.12
C ARG A 51 5.73 4.57 6.70
N GLN A 52 5.43 5.86 6.85
CA GLN A 52 4.11 6.31 7.28
C GLN A 52 3.09 6.17 6.15
N ALA A 53 3.48 6.53 4.92
CA ALA A 53 2.67 6.35 3.72
C ALA A 53 2.37 4.88 3.45
N ASP A 54 3.37 4.00 3.53
CA ASP A 54 3.23 2.55 3.42
C ASP A 54 2.18 1.99 4.38
N ARG A 55 2.29 2.34 5.67
CA ARG A 55 1.35 1.86 6.71
C ARG A 55 -0.05 2.45 6.55
N PHE A 56 -0.15 3.68 6.05
CA PHE A 56 -1.44 4.28 5.76
C PHE A 56 -2.10 3.57 4.59
N ALA A 57 -1.38 3.35 3.49
CA ALA A 57 -1.87 2.62 2.33
C ALA A 57 -2.31 1.19 2.70
N ALA A 58 -1.50 0.48 3.50
CA ALA A 58 -1.86 -0.84 4.00
C ALA A 58 -3.19 -0.84 4.80
N ARG A 59 -3.36 0.11 5.73
CA ARG A 59 -4.62 0.27 6.49
C ARG A 59 -5.81 0.66 5.63
N LEU A 60 -5.58 1.48 4.61
CA LEU A 60 -6.62 1.94 3.71
C LEU A 60 -7.13 0.79 2.82
N LEU A 61 -6.23 -0.08 2.38
CA LEU A 61 -6.54 -1.08 1.36
C LEU A 61 -6.95 -2.45 1.91
N ILE A 62 -6.54 -2.80 3.14
CA ILE A 62 -6.79 -4.12 3.72
C ILE A 62 -7.73 -4.01 4.92
N SER A 63 -8.93 -4.59 4.77
CA SER A 63 -9.85 -4.85 5.86
C SER A 63 -9.36 -6.04 6.71
N PRO A 64 -9.32 -5.93 8.04
CA PRO A 64 -9.01 -7.06 8.92
C PRO A 64 -9.98 -8.24 8.76
N VAL A 65 -11.25 -7.95 8.45
CA VAL A 65 -12.29 -8.98 8.25
C VAL A 65 -12.06 -9.74 6.96
N GLU A 66 -11.81 -9.03 5.85
CA GLU A 66 -11.52 -9.65 4.55
C GLU A 66 -10.19 -10.41 4.59
N TYR A 67 -9.19 -9.87 5.30
CA TYR A 67 -7.93 -10.57 5.53
C TYR A 67 -8.14 -11.91 6.26
N ALA A 68 -8.89 -11.92 7.36
CA ALA A 68 -9.14 -13.14 8.13
C ALA A 68 -9.87 -14.20 7.29
N LEU A 69 -10.83 -13.79 6.48
CA LEU A 69 -11.53 -14.68 5.56
C LEU A 69 -10.58 -15.24 4.48
N ALA A 70 -9.80 -14.39 3.84
CA ALA A 70 -8.82 -14.81 2.84
C ALA A 70 -7.75 -15.75 3.43
N GLU A 71 -7.31 -15.50 4.65
CA GLU A 71 -6.35 -16.36 5.36
C GLU A 71 -6.89 -17.77 5.59
N GLN A 72 -8.18 -17.90 5.94
CA GLN A 72 -8.86 -19.18 6.08
C GLN A 72 -9.02 -19.92 4.75
N ILE A 73 -9.40 -19.21 3.68
CA ILE A 73 -9.63 -19.81 2.36
C ILE A 73 -8.32 -20.30 1.72
N TYR A 74 -7.24 -19.52 1.86
CA TYR A 74 -6.00 -19.74 1.14
C TYR A 74 -4.87 -20.34 1.99
N GLU A 75 -5.20 -20.92 3.15
CA GLU A 75 -4.22 -21.62 4.03
C GLU A 75 -2.98 -20.75 4.32
N ALA A 76 -3.20 -19.47 4.64
CA ALA A 76 -2.13 -18.49 4.89
C ALA A 76 -1.12 -18.24 3.74
N ARG A 77 -1.36 -18.73 2.51
CA ARG A 77 -0.49 -18.50 1.34
C ARG A 77 -0.51 -17.02 0.91
N PRO A 78 0.59 -16.25 1.10
CA PRO A 78 0.55 -14.80 0.98
C PRO A 78 0.18 -14.29 -0.42
N GLN A 79 0.63 -14.98 -1.48
CA GLN A 79 0.40 -14.54 -2.86
C GLN A 79 -1.07 -14.64 -3.26
N LEU A 80 -1.77 -15.68 -2.79
CA LEU A 80 -3.19 -15.85 -3.05
C LEU A 80 -4.03 -14.86 -2.24
N ILE A 81 -3.64 -14.62 -0.98
CA ILE A 81 -4.30 -13.63 -0.12
C ILE A 81 -4.12 -12.21 -0.70
N ALA A 82 -2.91 -11.86 -1.16
CA ALA A 82 -2.66 -10.56 -1.77
C ALA A 82 -3.49 -10.37 -3.05
N ALA A 83 -3.58 -11.42 -3.88
CA ALA A 83 -4.42 -11.42 -5.07
C ALA A 83 -5.91 -11.23 -4.73
N GLU A 84 -6.43 -11.96 -3.74
CA GLU A 84 -7.82 -11.84 -3.28
C GLU A 84 -8.13 -10.43 -2.76
N LEU A 85 -7.23 -9.86 -1.97
CA LEU A 85 -7.40 -8.51 -1.41
C LEU A 85 -7.12 -7.38 -2.42
N GLY A 86 -6.72 -7.73 -3.66
CA GLY A 86 -6.37 -6.77 -4.71
C GLY A 86 -5.20 -5.87 -4.32
N VAL A 87 -4.20 -6.40 -3.63
CA VAL A 87 -3.00 -5.67 -3.18
C VAL A 87 -1.71 -6.37 -3.63
N THR A 88 -0.59 -5.66 -3.59
CA THR A 88 0.72 -6.28 -3.79
C THR A 88 1.15 -7.07 -2.55
N ASN A 89 2.04 -8.05 -2.75
CA ASN A 89 2.68 -8.79 -1.64
C ASN A 89 3.41 -7.85 -0.66
N GLU A 90 3.97 -6.75 -1.17
CA GLU A 90 4.66 -5.72 -0.39
C GLU A 90 3.69 -5.07 0.62
N VAL A 91 2.51 -4.63 0.16
CA VAL A 91 1.49 -4.02 1.01
C VAL A 91 0.92 -5.02 2.03
N LEU A 92 0.69 -6.27 1.61
CA LEU A 92 0.25 -7.33 2.52
C LEU A 92 1.26 -7.57 3.65
N ALA A 93 2.56 -7.63 3.32
CA ALA A 93 3.62 -7.82 4.31
C ALA A 93 3.71 -6.65 5.31
N ILE A 94 3.54 -5.40 4.84
CA ILE A 94 3.46 -4.22 5.71
C ILE A 94 2.29 -4.36 6.68
N TRP A 95 1.10 -4.69 6.18
CA TRP A 95 -0.11 -4.86 6.99
C TRP A 95 0.08 -5.93 8.06
N ARG A 96 0.52 -7.14 7.66
CA ARG A 96 0.80 -8.25 8.60
C ARG A 96 1.74 -7.83 9.71
N GLY A 97 2.85 -7.17 9.38
CA GLY A 97 3.79 -6.66 10.37
C GLY A 97 3.15 -5.67 11.36
N MET A 98 2.12 -4.91 10.96
CA MET A 98 1.44 -3.97 11.86
C MET A 98 0.56 -4.67 12.91
N TYR A 99 0.02 -5.85 12.61
CA TYR A 99 -0.98 -6.55 13.43
C TYR A 99 -0.46 -7.84 14.07
N GLU A 100 0.43 -8.58 13.43
CA GLU A 100 1.09 -9.77 14.02
C GLU A 100 2.02 -9.40 15.19
N ARG A 101 2.56 -8.18 15.20
CA ARG A 101 3.37 -7.66 16.32
C ARG A 101 2.55 -7.14 17.50
N ARG A 102 1.20 -7.22 17.44
CA ARG A 102 0.30 -6.72 18.49
C ARG A 102 -0.34 -7.82 19.34
N THR A 103 -0.15 -9.09 18.99
CA THR A 103 -0.50 -10.22 19.85
C THR A 103 0.66 -10.49 20.81
N VAL A 104 0.64 -9.83 21.97
CA VAL A 104 1.36 -10.21 23.19
C VAL A 104 0.32 -10.34 24.31
#